data_AF-A0A5M8QSU8-F1
#
_entry.id   AF-A0A5M8QSU8-F1
#
_cell.length_a   1.000
_cell.length_b   1.000
_cell.length_c   1.000
_cell.angle_alpha   90.00
_cell.angle_beta   90.00
_cell.angle_gamma   90.00
#
_symmetry.space_group_name_H-M   'P 1'
#
loop_
_entity.id
_entity.type
_entity.pdbx_description
1 polymer ?
#
loop_
_entity_poly.entity_id
_entity_poly.type
_entity_poly.pdbx_seq_one_letter_code
_entity_poly.pdbx_strand_id
1 'polypeptide(L)'
;MDYYDGVQAVEKMLLAKWAGLCSVKDSMLVLKLDNGKTVSLPQWDKEKEMGHNLEHFFPRQNYYLVHVPFTEGNTWLLVNKKNGFKKYICGLPYFSPDGQSAITASYDLEAGYNFNGMEYLKVQGDSLAEEWRLEIGNNWGPLEIKWSGNSTVLVKRRTFEEEVNHAPEKNLVSKLVVTKK
;
A
#
# COMPACT_ATOMS: atom_id res chain seq x y z
N MET A 1 -19.18 19.33 -3.61
CA MET A 1 -19.01 18.07 -2.86
C MET A 1 -17.76 18.28 -2.06
N ASP A 2 -17.90 18.39 -0.75
CA ASP A 2 -16.75 18.70 0.10
C ASP A 2 -15.83 17.47 0.15
N TYR A 3 -14.53 17.70 0.35
CA TYR A 3 -13.52 16.65 0.36
C TYR A 3 -13.89 15.50 1.31
N TYR A 4 -14.46 15.84 2.48
CA TYR A 4 -14.95 14.87 3.46
C TYR A 4 -16.10 13.99 2.94
N ASP A 5 -17.04 14.55 2.19
CA ASP A 5 -18.15 13.80 1.59
C ASP A 5 -17.64 12.81 0.54
N GLY A 6 -16.61 13.20 -0.22
CA GLY A 6 -15.95 12.36 -1.21
C GLY A 6 -15.26 11.15 -0.59
N VAL A 7 -14.51 11.35 0.49
CA VAL A 7 -13.80 10.27 1.21
C VAL A 7 -14.80 9.27 1.81
N GLN A 8 -15.86 9.75 2.46
CA GLN A 8 -16.89 8.88 3.03
C GLN A 8 -17.65 8.09 1.95
N ALA A 9 -17.90 8.70 0.78
CA ALA A 9 -18.53 8.00 -0.34
C ALA A 9 -17.65 6.87 -0.89
N VAL A 10 -16.34 7.09 -1.02
CA VAL A 10 -15.37 6.07 -1.45
C VAL A 10 -15.30 4.94 -0.43
N GLU A 11 -15.20 5.25 0.87
CA GLU A 11 -15.16 4.23 1.92
C GLU A 11 -16.43 3.36 1.90
N LYS A 12 -17.61 3.98 1.81
CA LYS A 12 -18.88 3.26 1.72
C LYS A 12 -18.95 2.37 0.48
N MET A 13 -18.45 2.85 -0.66
CA MET A 13 -18.38 2.07 -1.90
C MET A 13 -17.45 0.86 -1.73
N LEU A 14 -16.30 1.03 -1.08
CA LEU A 14 -15.33 -0.06 -0.85
C LEU A 14 -15.87 -1.11 0.13
N LEU A 15 -16.54 -0.67 1.20
CA LEU A 15 -17.22 -1.57 2.13
C LEU A 15 -18.34 -2.37 1.43
N ALA A 16 -19.10 -1.73 0.54
CA ALA A 16 -20.12 -2.41 -0.25
C ALA A 16 -19.50 -3.40 -1.26
N LYS A 17 -18.41 -3.01 -1.95
CA LYS A 17 -17.68 -3.87 -2.89
C LYS A 17 -17.16 -5.14 -2.22
N TRP A 18 -16.68 -5.02 -0.99
CA TRP A 18 -16.13 -6.14 -0.22
C TRP A 18 -17.11 -6.65 0.84
N ALA A 19 -18.41 -6.46 0.61
CA ALA A 19 -19.45 -6.96 1.49
C ALA A 19 -19.27 -8.47 1.74
N GLY A 20 -19.35 -8.86 3.01
CA GLY A 20 -19.12 -10.24 3.44
C GLY A 20 -17.70 -10.51 3.90
N LEU A 21 -16.69 -9.77 3.44
CA LEU A 21 -15.29 -9.87 3.90
C LEU A 21 -14.97 -8.89 5.03
N CYS A 22 -15.63 -7.74 5.05
CA CYS A 22 -15.46 -6.72 6.08
C CYS A 22 -16.78 -6.10 6.51
N SER A 23 -16.75 -5.40 7.63
CA SER A 23 -17.83 -4.57 8.15
C SER A 23 -17.25 -3.49 9.06
N VAL A 24 -18.00 -2.43 9.31
CA VAL A 24 -17.70 -1.47 10.37
C VAL A 24 -18.67 -1.71 11.52
N LYS A 25 -18.13 -1.81 12.75
CA LYS A 25 -18.93 -1.97 13.97
C LYS A 25 -18.24 -1.24 15.12
N ASP A 26 -18.96 -0.43 15.88
CA ASP A 26 -18.46 0.28 17.07
C ASP A 26 -17.15 1.06 16.79
N SER A 27 -17.11 1.78 15.66
CA SER A 27 -15.93 2.53 15.17
C SER A 27 -14.69 1.67 14.86
N MET A 28 -14.89 0.36 14.64
CA MET A 28 -13.87 -0.58 14.25
C MET A 28 -14.13 -1.11 12.83
N LEU A 29 -13.11 -1.06 11.98
CA LEU A 29 -13.03 -1.90 10.78
C LEU A 29 -12.82 -3.35 11.22
N VAL A 30 -13.77 -4.21 10.90
CA VAL A 30 -13.75 -5.64 11.21
C VAL A 30 -13.53 -6.43 9.92
N LEU A 31 -12.43 -7.18 9.85
CA LEU A 31 -12.07 -8.06 8.73
C LEU A 31 -12.31 -9.51 9.11
N LYS A 32 -12.94 -10.30 8.23
CA LYS A 32 -13.24 -11.72 8.49
C LYS A 32 -12.12 -12.64 8.03
N LEU A 33 -11.62 -13.48 8.93
CA LEU A 33 -10.62 -14.49 8.60
C LEU A 33 -11.25 -15.78 8.07
N ASP A 34 -10.46 -16.61 7.40
CA ASP A 34 -10.92 -17.89 6.84
C ASP A 34 -11.39 -18.88 7.92
N ASN A 35 -10.81 -18.79 9.12
CA ASN A 35 -11.16 -19.62 10.27
C ASN A 35 -12.40 -19.13 11.04
N GLY A 36 -13.14 -18.15 10.51
CA GLY A 36 -14.32 -17.57 11.14
C GLY A 36 -14.03 -16.54 12.24
N LYS A 37 -12.76 -16.37 12.65
CA LYS A 37 -12.35 -15.28 13.55
C LYS A 37 -12.33 -13.95 12.80
N THR A 38 -12.09 -12.86 13.53
CA THR A 38 -11.99 -11.51 12.96
C THR A 38 -10.72 -10.80 13.40
N VAL A 39 -10.28 -9.85 12.58
CA VAL A 39 -9.33 -8.80 12.95
C VAL A 39 -10.10 -7.50 13.05
N SER A 40 -9.97 -6.80 14.17
CA SER A 40 -10.60 -5.49 14.39
C SER A 40 -9.52 -4.41 14.44
N LEU A 41 -9.71 -3.33 13.70
CA LEU A 41 -8.82 -2.17 13.62
C LEU A 41 -9.65 -0.89 13.84
N PRO A 42 -9.16 0.13 14.57
CA PRO A 42 -9.90 1.37 14.76
C PRO A 42 -10.02 2.14 13.45
N GLN A 43 -11.22 2.59 13.08
CA GLN A 43 -11.39 3.47 11.92
C GLN A 43 -10.67 4.81 12.12
N TRP A 44 -10.67 5.30 13.35
CA TRP A 44 -9.84 6.42 13.79
C TRP A 44 -9.54 6.29 15.28
N ASP A 45 -8.25 6.26 15.61
CA ASP A 45 -7.72 6.29 16.97
C ASP A 45 -7.20 7.72 17.21
N LYS A 46 -7.91 8.49 18.05
CA LYS A 46 -7.56 9.89 18.33
C LYS A 46 -6.24 10.03 19.09
N GLU A 47 -5.89 9.06 19.93
CA GLU A 47 -4.66 9.12 20.73
C GLU A 47 -3.43 8.86 19.86
N LYS A 48 -3.57 8.01 18.85
CA LYS A 48 -2.50 7.68 17.89
C LYS A 48 -2.55 8.51 16.61
N GLU A 49 -3.59 9.33 16.46
CA GLU A 49 -3.92 10.07 15.24
C GLU A 49 -3.80 9.20 13.98
N MET A 50 -4.41 8.01 14.03
CA MET A 50 -4.28 6.99 12.99
C MET A 50 -5.62 6.31 12.71
N GLY A 51 -5.93 6.08 11.44
CA GLY A 51 -7.13 5.34 11.01
C GLY A 51 -6.84 4.05 10.26
N HIS A 52 -7.90 3.29 9.96
CA HIS A 52 -7.82 2.07 9.15
C HIS A 52 -9.06 1.92 8.27
N ASN A 53 -8.86 1.93 6.96
CA ASN A 53 -9.91 1.76 5.96
C ASN A 53 -9.57 0.62 5.01
N LEU A 54 -10.52 -0.27 4.71
CA LEU A 54 -10.28 -1.31 3.72
C LEU A 54 -10.22 -0.68 2.33
N GLU A 55 -9.09 -0.86 1.64
CA GLU A 55 -8.89 -0.35 0.29
C GLU A 55 -9.08 -1.46 -0.76
N HIS A 56 -8.52 -2.64 -0.49
CA HIS A 56 -8.55 -3.75 -1.45
C HIS A 56 -8.51 -5.12 -0.77
N PHE A 57 -8.90 -6.16 -1.51
CA PHE A 57 -8.62 -7.54 -1.16
C PHE A 57 -7.96 -8.24 -2.35
N PHE A 58 -6.80 -8.83 -2.12
CA PHE A 58 -6.03 -9.61 -3.10
C PHE A 58 -6.41 -11.09 -2.97
N PRO A 59 -7.42 -11.60 -3.71
CA PRO A 59 -7.91 -12.97 -3.53
C PRO A 59 -6.84 -14.02 -3.82
N ARG A 60 -5.94 -13.76 -4.77
CA ARG A 60 -4.88 -14.70 -5.16
C ARG A 60 -3.83 -14.87 -4.06
N GLN A 61 -3.45 -13.78 -3.39
CA GLN A 61 -2.46 -13.80 -2.31
C GLN A 61 -3.10 -13.98 -0.93
N ASN A 62 -4.43 -13.87 -0.84
CA ASN A 62 -5.22 -13.95 0.37
C ASN A 62 -4.87 -12.88 1.41
N TYR A 63 -4.69 -11.64 0.94
CA TYR A 63 -4.40 -10.47 1.79
C TYR A 63 -5.44 -9.36 1.62
N TYR A 64 -5.83 -8.74 2.74
CA TYR A 64 -6.45 -7.42 2.75
C TYR A 64 -5.39 -6.35 2.63
N LEU A 65 -5.70 -5.30 1.87
CA LEU A 65 -4.97 -4.04 1.87
C LEU A 65 -5.79 -3.00 2.64
N VAL A 66 -5.21 -2.52 3.72
CA VAL A 66 -5.81 -1.49 4.58
C VAL A 66 -5.00 -0.21 4.40
N HIS A 67 -5.67 0.86 4.03
CA HIS A 67 -5.11 2.20 4.06
C HIS A 67 -5.06 2.70 5.51
N VAL A 68 -3.93 3.27 5.89
CA VAL A 68 -3.66 3.73 7.25
C VAL A 68 -3.30 5.21 7.22
N PRO A 69 -4.30 6.12 7.23
CA PRO A 69 -4.05 7.55 7.30
C PRO A 69 -3.57 7.98 8.69
N PHE A 70 -2.73 9.00 8.72
CA PHE A 70 -2.32 9.78 9.88
C PHE A 70 -2.59 11.27 9.64
N THR A 71 -2.33 12.14 10.62
CA THR A 71 -2.57 13.59 10.49
C THR A 71 -1.89 14.23 9.28
N GLU A 72 -0.63 13.89 9.00
CA GLU A 72 0.17 14.52 7.91
C GLU A 72 0.57 13.54 6.80
N GLY A 73 0.15 12.28 6.89
CA GLY A 73 0.63 11.26 5.95
C GLY A 73 -0.21 10.00 5.99
N ASN A 74 0.33 8.93 5.42
CA ASN A 74 -0.31 7.64 5.45
C ASN A 74 0.69 6.51 5.20
N THR A 75 0.24 5.30 5.48
CA THR A 75 0.90 4.07 5.07
C THR A 75 -0.15 3.04 4.68
N TRP A 76 0.29 1.81 4.46
CA TRP A 76 -0.59 0.69 4.21
C TRP A 76 -0.25 -0.49 5.11
N LEU A 77 -1.27 -1.28 5.40
CA LEU A 77 -1.18 -2.49 6.18
C LEU A 77 -1.71 -3.66 5.35
N LEU A 78 -0.88 -4.70 5.19
CA LEU A 78 -1.31 -5.99 4.68
C LEU A 78 -1.78 -6.87 5.83
N VAL A 79 -2.98 -7.43 5.71
CA VAL A 79 -3.54 -8.41 6.67
C VAL A 79 -3.82 -9.73 5.97
N ASN A 80 -3.12 -10.80 6.36
CA ASN A 80 -3.36 -12.13 5.80
C ASN A 80 -4.73 -12.65 6.28
N LYS A 81 -5.62 -13.01 5.35
CA LYS A 81 -6.98 -13.44 5.67
C LYS A 81 -7.02 -14.82 6.36
N LYS A 82 -6.03 -15.67 6.18
CA LYS A 82 -6.01 -17.01 6.78
C LYS A 82 -5.75 -16.98 8.28
N ASN A 83 -4.77 -16.18 8.71
CA ASN A 83 -4.27 -16.21 10.09
C ASN A 83 -4.31 -14.84 10.81
N GLY A 84 -4.64 -13.75 10.10
CA GLY A 84 -4.66 -12.40 10.67
C GLY A 84 -3.29 -11.76 10.89
N PHE A 85 -2.22 -12.34 10.31
CA PHE A 85 -0.87 -11.76 10.26
C PHE A 85 -0.91 -10.37 9.66
N LYS A 86 -0.12 -9.45 10.21
CA LYS A 86 -0.11 -8.03 9.86
C LYS A 86 1.31 -7.60 9.53
N LYS A 87 1.48 -6.87 8.42
CA LYS A 87 2.74 -6.21 8.06
C LYS A 87 2.42 -4.82 7.51
N TYR A 88 2.92 -3.79 8.19
CA TYR A 88 2.98 -2.45 7.62
C TYR A 88 3.96 -2.45 6.47
N ILE A 89 3.59 -1.76 5.39
CA ILE A 89 4.37 -1.69 4.15
C ILE A 89 4.57 -0.24 3.76
N CYS A 90 5.66 0.05 3.08
CA CYS A 90 6.05 1.45 2.86
C CYS A 90 5.14 2.20 1.88
N GLY A 91 4.31 1.50 1.11
CA GLY A 91 3.46 2.07 0.08
C GLY A 91 2.48 1.06 -0.53
N LEU A 92 1.96 1.33 -1.72
CA LEU A 92 1.06 0.39 -2.41
C LEU A 92 1.81 -0.89 -2.81
N PRO A 93 1.22 -2.08 -2.61
CA PRO A 93 1.85 -3.34 -2.93
C PRO A 93 1.58 -3.80 -4.37
N TYR A 94 2.60 -4.38 -4.98
CA TYR A 94 2.59 -4.98 -6.30
C TYR A 94 3.15 -6.39 -6.20
N PHE A 95 2.26 -7.39 -6.17
CA PHE A 95 2.66 -8.79 -6.09
C PHE A 95 3.23 -9.30 -7.42
N SER A 96 4.25 -10.16 -7.33
CA SER A 96 4.86 -10.81 -8.48
C SER A 96 3.86 -11.72 -9.21
N PRO A 97 4.07 -12.02 -10.50
CA PRO A 97 3.16 -12.86 -11.27
C PRO A 97 3.03 -14.29 -10.74
N ASP A 98 4.04 -14.81 -10.05
CA ASP A 98 4.00 -16.10 -9.34
C ASP A 98 3.46 -16.00 -7.90
N GLY A 99 3.29 -14.77 -7.38
CA GLY A 99 2.81 -14.52 -6.02
C GLY A 99 3.82 -14.81 -4.91
N GLN A 100 5.08 -15.09 -5.24
CA GLN A 100 6.12 -15.44 -4.26
C GLN A 100 6.78 -14.21 -3.63
N SER A 101 6.53 -13.02 -4.17
CA SER A 101 7.07 -11.76 -3.64
C SER A 101 6.17 -10.57 -3.95
N ALA A 102 6.47 -9.44 -3.34
CA ALA A 102 5.86 -8.15 -3.63
C ALA A 102 6.92 -7.04 -3.59
N ILE A 103 6.72 -6.01 -4.41
CA ILE A 103 7.34 -4.71 -4.20
C ILE A 103 6.26 -3.79 -3.65
N THR A 104 6.59 -3.03 -2.61
CA THR A 104 5.74 -1.92 -2.16
C THR A 104 6.45 -0.62 -2.46
N ALA A 105 5.70 0.39 -2.91
CA ALA A 105 6.28 1.64 -3.39
C ALA A 105 5.46 2.83 -2.92
N SER A 106 6.16 3.84 -2.41
CA SER A 106 5.60 5.12 -2.02
C SER A 106 6.51 6.22 -2.53
N TYR A 107 5.92 7.36 -2.85
CA TYR A 107 6.66 8.55 -3.19
C TYR A 107 6.09 9.74 -2.44
N ASP A 108 6.96 10.57 -1.92
CA ASP A 108 6.65 11.88 -1.38
C ASP A 108 7.87 12.75 -1.61
N LEU A 109 7.78 13.58 -2.65
CA LEU A 109 8.87 14.42 -3.09
C LEU A 109 8.73 15.84 -2.52
N GLU A 110 7.50 16.29 -2.26
CA GLU A 110 7.20 17.67 -1.91
C GLU A 110 7.25 17.91 -0.41
N ALA A 111 6.49 17.13 0.35
CA ALA A 111 6.22 17.43 1.76
C ALA A 111 7.10 16.61 2.71
N GLY A 112 7.53 15.42 2.28
CA GLY A 112 8.43 14.54 3.03
C GLY A 112 7.80 13.91 4.27
N TYR A 113 6.47 13.87 4.34
CA TYR A 113 5.72 13.24 5.43
C TYR A 113 5.60 11.72 5.25
N ASN A 114 5.64 11.23 4.01
CA ASN A 114 5.62 9.82 3.69
C ASN A 114 7.00 9.31 3.25
N PHE A 115 7.20 8.00 3.36
CA PHE A 115 8.39 7.36 2.83
C PHE A 115 8.47 7.53 1.30
N ASN A 116 9.62 7.99 0.80
CA ASN A 116 9.92 7.99 -0.63
C ASN A 116 10.86 6.83 -0.95
N GLY A 117 10.36 5.77 -1.57
CA GLY A 117 11.16 4.58 -1.79
C GLY A 117 10.38 3.32 -2.12
N MET A 118 11.09 2.20 -2.08
CA MET A 118 10.54 0.87 -2.32
C MET A 118 10.96 -0.12 -1.23
N GLU A 119 10.12 -1.10 -0.98
CA GLU A 119 10.39 -2.25 -0.11
C GLU A 119 10.12 -3.53 -0.91
N TYR A 120 10.99 -4.53 -0.76
CA TYR A 120 10.79 -5.85 -1.35
C TYR A 120 10.51 -6.88 -0.28
N LEU A 121 9.37 -7.54 -0.46
CA LEU A 121 8.84 -8.53 0.45
C LEU A 121 8.86 -9.90 -0.21
N LYS A 122 9.30 -10.91 0.53
CA LYS A 122 9.19 -12.31 0.14
C LYS A 122 8.05 -12.96 0.90
N VAL A 123 7.21 -13.70 0.18
CA VAL A 123 6.15 -14.50 0.78
C VAL A 123 6.78 -15.73 1.42
N GLN A 124 6.53 -15.92 2.72
CA GLN A 124 6.99 -17.06 3.50
C GLN A 124 5.79 -17.77 4.12
N GLY A 125 5.22 -18.71 3.36
CA GLY A 125 3.94 -19.33 3.71
C GLY A 125 2.85 -18.27 3.86
N ASP A 126 2.26 -18.16 5.04
CA ASP A 126 1.20 -17.20 5.35
C ASP A 126 1.72 -15.89 6.00
N SER A 127 2.99 -15.54 5.74
CA SER A 127 3.66 -14.34 6.25
C SER A 127 4.47 -13.63 5.16
N LEU A 128 4.99 -12.45 5.49
CA LEU A 128 5.86 -11.65 4.62
C LEU A 128 7.14 -11.31 5.37
N ALA A 129 8.28 -11.55 4.73
CA ALA A 129 9.59 -11.13 5.20
C ALA A 129 10.12 -10.00 4.32
N GLU A 130 10.60 -8.94 4.95
CA GLU A 130 11.32 -7.87 4.26
C GLU A 130 12.73 -8.36 3.94
N GLU A 131 13.10 -8.32 2.67
CA GLU A 131 14.43 -8.72 2.19
C GLU A 131 15.31 -7.50 1.97
N TRP A 132 14.73 -6.41 1.48
CA TRP A 132 15.39 -5.11 1.41
C TRP A 132 14.38 -3.97 1.38
N ARG A 133 14.88 -2.80 1.76
CA ARG A 133 14.20 -1.52 1.66
C ARG A 133 15.17 -0.50 1.10
N LEU A 134 14.70 0.27 0.12
CA LEU A 134 15.45 1.29 -0.59
C LEU A 134 14.74 2.63 -0.40
N GLU A 135 15.36 3.52 0.34
CA GLU A 135 14.96 4.93 0.38
C GLU A 135 15.56 5.65 -0.83
N ILE A 136 14.73 6.41 -1.51
CA ILE A 136 15.11 7.23 -2.65
C ILE A 136 15.05 8.66 -2.15
N GLY A 137 16.16 9.39 -2.23
CA GLY A 137 16.19 10.81 -1.84
C GLY A 137 15.22 11.64 -2.69
N ASN A 138 15.17 12.96 -2.45
CA ASN A 138 14.08 13.80 -2.94
C ASN A 138 14.13 14.16 -4.45
N ASN A 139 15.11 13.63 -5.19
CA ASN A 139 15.26 13.94 -6.62
C ASN A 139 14.23 13.20 -7.49
N TRP A 140 13.79 12.00 -7.05
CA TRP A 140 12.80 11.21 -7.75
C TRP A 140 12.09 10.22 -6.83
N GLY A 141 10.93 9.72 -7.27
CA GLY A 141 10.15 8.73 -6.52
C GLY A 141 9.48 7.70 -7.42
N PRO A 142 9.18 6.50 -6.90
CA PRO A 142 8.51 5.43 -7.64
C PRO A 142 7.00 5.70 -7.70
N LEU A 143 6.51 6.05 -8.89
CA LEU A 143 5.10 6.36 -9.12
C LEU A 143 4.25 5.12 -9.38
N GLU A 144 4.80 4.16 -10.14
CA GLU A 144 4.08 2.92 -10.49
C GLU A 144 5.07 1.78 -10.67
N ILE A 145 4.70 0.59 -10.23
CA ILE A 145 5.47 -0.64 -10.40
C ILE A 145 4.68 -1.61 -11.27
N LYS A 146 5.35 -2.23 -12.24
CA LYS A 146 4.78 -3.32 -13.03
C LYS A 146 5.77 -4.47 -13.15
N TRP A 147 5.36 -5.66 -12.74
CA TRP A 147 6.15 -6.86 -12.99
C TRP A 147 6.13 -7.23 -14.48
N SER A 148 7.32 -7.42 -15.06
CA SER A 148 7.48 -7.95 -16.42
C SER A 148 7.87 -9.43 -16.44
N GLY A 149 8.09 -10.03 -15.28
CA GLY A 149 8.42 -11.42 -15.03
C GLY A 149 8.47 -11.69 -13.53
N ASN A 150 8.92 -12.87 -13.09
CA ASN A 150 8.95 -13.21 -11.65
C ASN A 150 10.09 -12.52 -10.86
N SER A 151 11.06 -11.92 -11.55
CA SER A 151 12.24 -11.29 -10.96
C SER A 151 12.60 -9.94 -11.61
N THR A 152 11.67 -9.36 -12.37
CA THR A 152 11.93 -8.10 -13.09
C THR A 152 10.73 -7.20 -13.01
N VAL A 153 11.00 -5.94 -12.69
CA VAL A 153 9.99 -4.89 -12.57
C VAL A 153 10.33 -3.70 -13.44
N LEU A 154 9.31 -3.05 -13.95
CA LEU A 154 9.35 -1.74 -14.56
C LEU A 154 8.87 -0.75 -13.51
N VAL A 155 9.64 0.31 -13.30
CA VAL A 155 9.32 1.38 -12.37
C VAL A 155 9.12 2.65 -13.17
N LYS A 156 7.91 3.18 -13.13
CA LYS A 156 7.62 4.53 -13.58
C LYS A 156 8.08 5.49 -12.49
N ARG A 157 8.94 6.45 -12.83
CA ARG A 157 9.52 7.41 -11.91
C ARG A 157 8.90 8.79 -12.13
N ARG A 158 8.72 9.52 -11.03
CA ARG A 158 8.48 10.97 -11.01
C ARG A 158 9.77 11.66 -10.56
N THR A 159 10.17 12.72 -11.23
CA THR A 159 11.35 13.53 -10.89
C THR A 159 10.92 14.97 -10.64
N PHE A 160 11.63 15.71 -9.78
CA PHE A 160 11.66 17.16 -9.92
C PHE A 160 12.69 17.52 -10.99
N GLU A 161 12.32 18.35 -11.96
CA GLU A 161 13.33 19.11 -12.71
C GLU A 161 13.68 20.33 -11.85
N GLU A 162 14.96 20.53 -11.55
CA GLU A 162 15.44 21.78 -10.95
C GLU A 162 14.99 22.96 -11.82
N GLU A 163 14.46 23.99 -11.17
CA GLU A 163 13.77 25.16 -11.70
C GLU A 163 14.25 25.67 -13.08
N VAL A 164 13.35 25.72 -14.08
CA VAL A 164 13.03 26.95 -14.83
C VAL A 164 11.59 26.84 -15.34
N ASN A 165 10.69 27.69 -14.82
CA ASN A 165 9.39 28.08 -15.39
C ASN A 165 8.62 27.02 -16.21
N HIS A 166 7.58 26.44 -15.61
CA HIS A 166 6.49 25.75 -16.33
C HIS A 166 6.91 24.67 -17.35
N ALA A 167 7.88 23.80 -17.01
CA ALA A 167 8.14 22.60 -17.79
C ALA A 167 7.16 21.46 -17.39
N PRO A 168 6.63 20.68 -18.35
CA PRO A 168 5.69 19.60 -18.06
C PRO A 168 6.36 18.42 -17.35
N GLU A 169 5.63 17.80 -16.44
CA GLU A 169 6.04 16.58 -15.73
C GLU A 169 6.61 15.52 -16.71
N LYS A 170 7.85 15.06 -16.48
CA LYS A 170 8.43 13.95 -17.25
C LYS A 170 8.30 12.64 -16.48
N ASN A 171 7.50 11.74 -17.03
CA ASN A 171 7.41 10.37 -16.57
C ASN A 171 8.46 9.51 -17.28
N LEU A 172 9.45 9.00 -16.54
CA LEU A 172 10.47 8.08 -17.08
C LEU A 172 10.18 6.65 -16.64
N VAL A 173 10.28 5.69 -17.55
CA VAL A 173 10.17 4.26 -17.23
C VAL A 173 11.56 3.67 -17.15
N SER A 174 11.90 3.12 -15.99
CA SER A 174 13.17 2.42 -15.75
C SER A 174 12.93 0.95 -15.49
N LYS A 175 13.78 0.09 -16.04
CA LYS A 175 13.76 -1.35 -15.75
C LYS A 175 14.65 -1.65 -14.55
N LEU A 176 14.12 -2.28 -13.52
CA LEU A 176 14.88 -2.82 -12.40
C LEU A 176 14.83 -4.35 -12.45
N VAL A 177 15.99 -4.98 -12.35
CA VAL A 177 16.09 -6.43 -12.19
C VAL A 177 16.23 -6.71 -10.71
N VAL A 178 15.26 -7.44 -10.13
CA VAL A 178 15.32 -7.87 -8.74
C VAL A 178 16.09 -9.17 -8.70
N THR A 179 17.39 -9.09 -8.43
CA THR A 179 18.22 -10.28 -8.27
C THR A 179 18.02 -10.85 -6.87
N LYS A 180 17.77 -12.16 -6.79
CA LYS A 180 17.84 -12.91 -5.52
C LYS A 180 19.32 -12.95 -5.13
N LYS A 181 19.66 -12.54 -3.91
CA LYS A 181 20.96 -12.86 -3.31
C LYS A 181 21.01 -14.36 -2.98
#